data_AF-A0A1E9IYK9-F1
#
_entry.id   AF-A0A1E9IYK9-F1
#
_cell.length_a   1.000
_cell.length_b   1.000
_cell.length_c   1.000
_cell.angle_alpha   90.00
_cell.angle_beta   90.00
_cell.angle_gamma   90.00
#
_symmetry.space_group_name_H-M   'P 1'
#
loop_
_entity.id
_entity.type
_entity.pdbx_description
1 polymer ?
#
loop_
_entity_poly.entity_id
_entity_poly.type
_entity_poly.pdbx_seq_one_letter_code
_entity_poly.pdbx_strand_id
1 'polypeptide(L)' 'MKLDFKCVKCGCDKYQVKTSILPEKSPGLRLELSTYYIKTCLNCGYTEIYSAKIVDMEKDEELKPEF' A
#
# COMPACT_ATOMS: atom_id res chain seq x y z
N MET A 1 -3.68 -7.88 -5.52
CA MET A 1 -2.28 -7.92 -5.05
C MET A 1 -1.93 -9.37 -4.76
N LYS A 2 -1.19 -10.04 -5.65
CA LYS A 2 -0.48 -11.28 -5.31
C LYS A 2 0.93 -10.84 -4.87
N LEU A 3 1.07 -10.52 -3.59
CA LEU A 3 2.35 -10.14 -3.01
C LEU A 3 2.87 -11.34 -2.21
N ASP A 4 3.84 -12.07 -2.76
CA ASP A 4 4.64 -13.09 -2.05
C ASP A 4 5.59 -12.45 -1.03
N PHE A 5 5.08 -11.52 -0.22
CA PHE A 5 5.88 -10.66 0.66
C PHE A 5 5.90 -11.20 2.10
N LYS A 6 7.05 -11.78 2.47
CA LYS A 6 7.39 -12.07 3.86
C LYS A 6 7.73 -10.78 4.62
N CYS A 7 7.50 -10.78 5.93
CA CYS A 7 7.88 -9.66 6.80
C CYS A 7 9.39 -9.42 6.71
N VAL A 8 9.80 -8.22 6.34
CA VAL A 8 11.23 -7.85 6.20
C VAL A 8 12.01 -7.95 7.51
N LYS A 9 11.33 -7.91 8.65
CA LYS A 9 11.97 -7.98 9.98
C LYS A 9 12.15 -9.41 10.48
N CYS A 10 11.15 -10.29 10.32
CA CYS A 10 11.16 -11.62 10.93
C CYS A 10 10.88 -12.79 9.98
N GLY A 11 10.71 -12.51 8.68
CA GLY A 11 10.46 -13.54 7.66
C GLY A 11 9.08 -14.19 7.68
N CYS A 12 8.19 -13.81 8.61
CA CYS A 12 6.84 -14.36 8.71
C CYS A 12 5.98 -13.97 7.50
N ASP A 13 5.19 -14.91 6.99
CA ASP A 13 4.26 -14.75 5.86
C ASP A 13 2.84 -14.37 6.29
N LYS A 14 2.54 -14.39 7.60
CA LYS A 14 1.23 -13.97 8.14
C LYS A 14 1.20 -12.47 8.38
N TYR A 15 0.25 -11.81 7.73
CA TYR A 15 0.04 -10.37 7.85
C TYR A 15 -1.45 -10.03 7.83
N GLN A 16 -1.77 -8.83 8.33
CA GLN A 16 -3.07 -8.18 8.19
C GLN A 16 -2.91 -6.94 7.32
N VAL A 17 -3.83 -6.72 6.38
CA VAL A 17 -3.92 -5.48 5.60
C VAL A 17 -5.17 -4.72 6.02
N LYS A 18 -5.04 -3.41 6.26
CA LYS A 18 -6.14 -2.48 6.49
C LYS A 18 -6.04 -1.31 5.51
N THR A 19 -7.18 -0.78 5.11
CA THR A 19 -7.24 0.45 4.31
C THR A 19 -7.46 1.64 5.23
N SER A 20 -6.79 2.75 4.96
CA SER A 20 -6.93 3.99 5.71
C SER A 20 -6.90 5.19 4.78
N ILE A 21 -7.68 6.22 5.10
CA ILE A 21 -7.66 7.48 4.40
C ILE A 21 -6.85 8.45 5.26
N LEU A 22 -5.77 8.97 4.70
CA LEU A 22 -4.87 9.90 5.39
C LEU A 22 -4.87 11.25 4.65
N PRO A 23 -4.99 12.37 5.38
CA PRO A 23 -4.77 13.68 4.79
C PRO A 23 -3.28 13.89 4.51
N GLU A 24 -2.97 14.26 3.28
CA GLU A 24 -1.65 14.65 2.82
C GLU A 24 -1.58 16.16 2.62
N LYS A 25 -0.41 16.71 2.87
CA LYS A 25 -0.09 18.09 2.53
C LYS A 25 0.50 18.11 1.12
N SER A 26 -0.22 18.66 0.15
CA SER A 26 0.34 18.91 -1.17
C SER A 26 1.00 20.31 -1.23
N PRO A 27 1.92 20.56 -2.18
CA PRO A 27 2.53 21.87 -2.35
C PRO A 27 1.46 22.96 -2.50
N GLY A 28 1.43 23.93 -1.59
CA GLY A 28 0.41 24.99 -1.51
C GLY A 28 -0.44 24.90 -0.23
N LEU A 29 -1.68 25.42 -0.30
CA LEU A 29 -2.65 25.44 0.81
C LEU A 29 -3.73 24.34 0.70
N ARG A 30 -3.54 23.35 -0.18
CA ARG A 30 -4.52 22.28 -0.40
C ARG A 30 -4.18 21.06 0.46
N LEU A 31 -5.21 20.53 1.12
CA LEU A 31 -5.17 19.23 1.78
C LEU A 31 -5.77 18.21 0.82
N GLU A 32 -5.03 17.15 0.54
CA GLU A 32 -5.49 16.05 -0.29
C GLU A 32 -5.79 14.85 0.59
N LEU A 33 -6.91 14.15 0.33
CA LEU A 33 -7.23 12.91 1.03
C LEU A 33 -6.80 11.75 0.15
N SER A 34 -5.87 10.94 0.64
CA SER A 34 -5.33 9.81 -0.09
C SER A 34 -5.59 8.51 0.64
N THR A 35 -5.74 7.45 -0.14
CA THR A 35 -5.94 6.09 0.36
C THR A 35 -4.60 5.37 0.52
N TYR A 36 -4.46 4.68 1.64
CA TYR A 36 -3.27 3.91 2.00
C TYR A 36 -3.64 2.50 2.42
N TYR A 37 -2.80 1.54 2.06
CA TYR A 37 -2.82 0.18 2.57
C TYR A 37 -1.79 0.03 3.68
N ILE A 38 -2.25 -0.30 4.88
CA ILE A 38 -1.42 -0.55 6.06
C ILE A 38 -1.31 -2.06 6.24
N LYS A 39 -0.11 -2.59 6.05
CA LYS A 39 0.21 -4.00 6.24
C LYS A 39 0.93 -4.19 7.56
N THR A 40 0.43 -5.06 8.43
CA THR A 40 1.03 -5.33 9.73
C THR A 40 1.35 -6.82 9.86
N CYS A 41 2.59 -7.14 10.23
CA CYS A 41 3.01 -8.51 10.52
C CYS A 41 2.34 -9.01 11.80
N LEU A 42 1.67 -10.16 11.74
CA LEU A 42 0.98 -10.74 12.90
C LEU A 42 1.92 -11.39 13.91
N ASN A 43 3.20 -11.59 13.58
CA ASN A 43 4.19 -12.16 14.48
C ASN A 43 4.93 -11.07 15.29
N CYS A 44 5.50 -10.06 14.63
CA CYS A 44 6.38 -9.09 15.28
C CYS A 44 5.84 -7.65 15.32
N GLY A 45 4.65 -7.40 14.75
CA GLY A 45 4.02 -6.08 14.74
C GLY A 45 4.67 -5.07 13.79
N TYR A 46 5.66 -5.48 12.97
CA TYR A 46 6.24 -4.58 11.97
C TYR A 46 5.16 -4.14 10.97
N THR A 47 5.03 -2.83 10.79
CA THR A 47 3.99 -2.20 9.98
C THR A 47 4.59 -1.44 8.81
N GLU A 48 4.05 -1.69 7.62
CA GLU A 48 4.40 -1.05 6.36
C GLU A 48 3.17 -0.28 5.87
N ILE A 49 3.38 0.91 5.29
CA ILE A 49 2.32 1.76 4.75
C ILE A 49 2.59 1.97 3.27
N TYR A 50 1.61 1.66 2.42
CA TYR A 50 1.71 1.77 0.98
C TYR A 50 0.65 2.74 0.45
N SER A 51 1.06 3.66 -0.42
CA SER A 51 0.11 4.54 -1.12
C SER A 51 -0.70 3.71 -2.13
N ALA A 52 -2.03 3.73 -2.01
CA ALA A 52 -2.90 3.02 -2.95
C ALA A 52 -2.74 3.56 -4.37
N LYS A 53 -2.49 4.87 -4.51
CA LYS A 53 -2.26 5.51 -5.81
C LYS A 53 -1.11 4.85 -6.59
N ILE A 54 -0.02 4.50 -5.91
CA ILE A 54 1.16 3.88 -6.54
C ILE A 54 0.91 2.40 -6.79
N VAL A 55 0.38 1.69 -5.79
CA VAL A 55 0.09 0.25 -5.85
C VAL A 55 -0.92 -0.09 -6.95
N ASP A 56 -1.97 0.72 -7.08
CA ASP A 56 -3.03 0.45 -8.05
C ASP A 56 -2.68 1.00 -9.44
N MET A 57 -1.76 1.96 -9.55
CA MET A 57 -1.19 2.37 -10.86
C MET A 57 -0.51 1.21 -11.59
N GLU A 58 0.17 0.31 -10.87
CA GLU A 58 0.80 -0.88 -11.47
C GLU A 58 -0.22 -1.85 -12.09
N LYS A 59 -1.50 -1.81 -11.69
CA LYS A 59 -2.54 -2.66 -12.31
C LYS A 59 -3.09 -2.10 -13.62
N ASP A 60 -3.07 -0.79 -13.80
CA ASP A 60 -3.61 -0.15 -15.01
C ASP A 60 -2.63 -0.26 -16.20
N GLU A 61 -1.32 -0.37 -15.95
CA GLU A 61 -0.36 -0.62 -17.04
C GLU A 61 -0.43 -2.06 -17.59
N GLU A 62 -0.90 -3.03 -16.80
CA GLU A 62 -1.19 -4.40 -17.28
C GLU A 62 -2.50 -4.47 -18.11
N LEU A 63 -3.29 -3.40 -18.18
CA LEU A 63 -4.57 -3.31 -18.88
C LEU A 63 -4.54 -2.42 -20.12
N LYS A 64 -3.37 -2.14 -20.72
CA LYS A 64 -3.31 -1.59 -22.08
C LYS A 64 -3.52 -2.73 -23.07
N PRO A 65 -4.72 -2.94 -23.66
CA PRO A 65 -4.84 -3.84 -24.79
C PRO A 65 -3.92 -3.32 -25.89
N GLU A 66 -3.03 -4.18 -26.37
CA GLU A 66 -2.28 -3.94 -27.60
C GLU A 66 -3.31 -3.83 -28.74
N PHE A 67 -3.48 -2.61 -29.27
CA PHE A 67 -4.17 -2.37 -30.54
C PHE A 67 -3.19 -2.45 -31.69
#